data_AF-A0AAX0IXE2-F1
#
_entry.id   AF-A0AAX0IXE2-F1
#
_cell.length_a   1.000
_cell.length_b   1.000
_cell.length_c   1.000
_cell.angle_alpha   90.00
_cell.angle_beta   90.00
_cell.angle_gamma   90.00
#
_symmetry.space_group_name_H-M   'P 1'
#
loop_
_entity.id
_entity.type
_entity.pdbx_description
1 polymer ?
#
loop_
_entity_poly.entity_id
_entity_poly.type
_entity_poly.pdbx_seq_one_letter_code
_entity_poly.pdbx_strand_id
1 'polypeptide(L)'
;MKNLLKQREIVSIIFIIGLFVVVGLFNPQFLALENIFQIVNNSAVYAMVALGMCFVLFTGEIDVSIGAIVGLTAAITGKMLNGGASIFSVFIVAIVVGMAIGIINALGIVLFKIPSIIMTLGMMGIIRGFQYIYTNGQWLQDFPNEFLNISQETIGGTFGYVFASALVIAILLYFFTKKTMLGKSFKAVGDNIDGARLIGIPVERIKFLSYIICGSFAAIGGVLYASRIGFVTPTDGTGYEMTAIAACVIGGIALEGGQGSTFGAIIGSILMTSISSILVFLNFPSTFNNTITGGILIAIVVIGAISNQRTQENIRKERLRVRVEQGGE
;
A
#
# COMPACT_ATOMS: atom_id res chain seq x y z
N MET A 1 -21.78 -4.92 -10.40
CA MET A 1 -20.68 -4.30 -9.62
C MET A 1 -20.22 -5.11 -8.40
N LYS A 2 -21.10 -5.54 -7.47
CA LYS A 2 -20.71 -6.39 -6.31
C LYS A 2 -20.00 -7.70 -6.70
N ASN A 3 -20.41 -8.35 -7.80
CA ASN A 3 -19.76 -9.57 -8.28
C ASN A 3 -18.33 -9.36 -8.82
N LEU A 4 -18.00 -8.19 -9.37
CA LEU A 4 -16.69 -7.93 -9.98
C LEU A 4 -15.59 -7.69 -8.92
N LEU A 5 -15.92 -6.96 -7.85
CA LEU A 5 -15.01 -6.78 -6.71
C LEU A 5 -14.74 -8.10 -6.00
N LYS A 6 -15.80 -8.91 -5.79
CA LYS A 6 -15.70 -10.24 -5.21
C LYS A 6 -14.85 -11.16 -6.10
N GLN A 7 -14.97 -11.06 -7.42
CA GLN A 7 -14.14 -11.81 -8.37
C GLN A 7 -12.66 -11.44 -8.29
N ARG A 8 -12.29 -10.15 -8.16
CA ARG A 8 -10.89 -9.74 -8.05
C ARG A 8 -10.25 -10.23 -6.75
N GLU A 9 -10.91 -10.06 -5.60
CA GLU A 9 -10.42 -10.56 -4.31
C GLU A 9 -10.25 -12.09 -4.31
N ILE A 10 -11.19 -12.82 -4.96
CA ILE A 10 -11.10 -14.28 -5.11
C ILE A 10 -9.91 -14.69 -5.98
N VAL A 11 -9.64 -13.99 -7.08
CA VAL A 11 -8.47 -14.29 -7.94
C VAL A 11 -7.17 -14.16 -7.15
N SER A 12 -7.03 -13.12 -6.33
CA SER A 12 -5.85 -12.94 -5.48
C SER A 12 -5.70 -14.05 -4.45
N ILE A 13 -6.80 -14.46 -3.80
CA ILE A 13 -6.80 -15.58 -2.85
C ILE A 13 -6.41 -16.89 -3.54
N ILE A 14 -6.97 -17.18 -4.72
CA ILE A 14 -6.62 -18.38 -5.50
C ILE A 14 -5.13 -18.36 -5.87
N PHE A 15 -4.61 -17.21 -6.27
CA PHE A 15 -3.19 -17.06 -6.57
C PHE A 15 -2.30 -17.33 -5.35
N ILE A 16 -2.66 -16.79 -4.16
CA ILE A 16 -1.96 -17.10 -2.90
C ILE A 16 -1.98 -18.60 -2.65
N ILE A 17 -3.15 -19.24 -2.70
CA ILE A 17 -3.29 -20.67 -2.42
C ILE A 17 -2.43 -21.49 -3.40
N GLY A 18 -2.50 -21.18 -4.70
CA GLY A 18 -1.70 -21.86 -5.72
C GLY A 18 -0.20 -21.74 -5.45
N LEU A 19 0.25 -20.54 -5.08
CA LEU A 19 1.66 -20.27 -4.76
C LEU A 19 2.13 -20.99 -3.50
N PHE A 20 1.30 -21.07 -2.44
CA PHE A 20 1.60 -21.87 -1.25
C PHE A 20 1.67 -23.36 -1.55
N VAL A 21 0.74 -23.89 -2.36
CA VAL A 21 0.74 -25.30 -2.76
C VAL A 21 2.00 -25.63 -3.55
N VAL A 22 2.34 -24.83 -4.57
CA VAL A 22 3.53 -25.09 -5.41
C VAL A 22 4.79 -25.10 -4.56
N VAL A 23 5.02 -24.10 -3.71
CA VAL A 23 6.23 -24.05 -2.87
C VAL A 23 6.22 -25.12 -1.80
N GLY A 24 5.05 -25.41 -1.22
CA GLY A 24 4.87 -26.45 -0.22
C GLY A 24 5.18 -27.86 -0.73
N LEU A 25 5.02 -28.12 -2.04
CA LEU A 25 5.45 -29.37 -2.66
C LEU A 25 6.97 -29.53 -2.69
N PHE A 26 7.72 -28.43 -2.80
CA PHE A 26 9.19 -28.45 -2.78
C PHE A 26 9.76 -28.38 -1.37
N ASN A 27 9.09 -27.66 -0.47
CA ASN A 27 9.52 -27.48 0.91
C ASN A 27 8.32 -27.54 1.87
N PRO A 28 8.02 -28.70 2.46
CA PRO A 28 6.87 -28.87 3.37
C PRO A 28 6.92 -27.97 4.60
N GLN A 29 8.12 -27.55 5.03
CA GLN A 29 8.29 -26.64 6.18
C GLN A 29 7.73 -25.23 5.88
N PHE A 30 7.62 -24.86 4.60
CA PHE A 30 6.94 -23.62 4.19
C PHE A 30 5.45 -23.64 4.56
N LEU A 31 4.80 -24.81 4.55
CA LEU A 31 3.39 -24.97 4.93
C LEU A 31 3.19 -25.13 6.44
N ALA A 32 4.26 -25.11 7.25
CA ALA A 32 4.14 -25.18 8.69
C ALA A 32 3.32 -23.99 9.22
N LEU A 33 2.42 -24.26 10.17
CA LEU A 33 1.55 -23.24 10.78
C LEU A 33 2.34 -22.06 11.33
N GLU A 34 3.49 -22.34 11.94
CA GLU A 34 4.39 -21.31 12.46
C GLU A 34 4.86 -20.35 11.35
N ASN A 35 5.29 -20.88 10.20
CA ASN A 35 5.70 -20.06 9.06
C ASN A 35 4.53 -19.25 8.50
N ILE A 36 3.33 -19.84 8.41
CA ILE A 36 2.13 -19.14 7.96
C ILE A 36 1.82 -17.95 8.88
N PHE A 37 1.86 -18.15 10.20
CA PHE A 37 1.64 -17.06 11.16
C PHE A 37 2.74 -16.02 11.11
N GLN A 38 4.00 -16.41 10.91
CA GLN A 38 5.10 -15.45 10.70
C GLN A 38 4.87 -14.60 9.45
N ILE A 39 4.45 -15.19 8.33
CA ILE A 39 4.11 -14.46 7.10
C ILE A 39 2.98 -13.45 7.36
N VAL A 40 1.90 -13.88 8.03
CA VAL A 40 0.78 -13.01 8.36
C VAL A 40 1.24 -11.85 9.27
N ASN A 41 2.01 -12.14 10.30
CA ASN A 41 2.51 -11.12 11.23
C ASN A 41 3.49 -10.15 10.56
N ASN A 42 4.39 -10.64 9.71
CA ASN A 42 5.31 -9.82 8.93
C ASN A 42 4.59 -8.91 7.92
N SER A 43 3.41 -9.35 7.45
CA SER A 43 2.64 -8.56 6.49
C SER A 43 2.06 -7.28 7.07
N ALA A 44 2.08 -7.11 8.39
CA ALA A 44 1.50 -5.95 9.06
C ALA A 44 2.12 -4.63 8.62
N VAL A 45 3.44 -4.59 8.36
CA VAL A 45 4.13 -3.39 7.89
C VAL A 45 3.64 -3.02 6.48
N TYR A 46 3.67 -3.98 5.54
CA TYR A 46 3.15 -3.76 4.18
C TYR A 46 1.66 -3.42 4.19
N ALA A 47 0.88 -4.05 5.06
CA ALA A 47 -0.53 -3.78 5.23
C ALA A 47 -0.80 -2.33 5.63
N MET A 48 -0.09 -1.79 6.64
CA MET A 48 -0.25 -0.39 7.04
C MET A 48 0.10 0.57 5.90
N VAL A 49 1.23 0.33 5.22
CA VAL A 49 1.66 1.19 4.11
C VAL A 49 0.67 1.11 2.94
N ALA A 50 0.19 -0.09 2.60
CA ALA A 50 -0.79 -0.31 1.56
C ALA A 50 -2.15 0.34 1.88
N LEU A 51 -2.60 0.31 3.14
CA LEU A 51 -3.82 1.03 3.56
C LEU A 51 -3.73 2.54 3.32
N GLY A 52 -2.55 3.13 3.50
CA GLY A 52 -2.28 4.52 3.11
C GLY A 52 -2.36 4.73 1.60
N MET A 53 -1.61 3.91 0.84
CA MET A 53 -1.58 3.96 -0.62
C MET A 53 -2.98 3.77 -1.25
N CYS A 54 -3.86 2.99 -0.62
CA CYS A 54 -5.25 2.80 -1.08
C CYS A 54 -5.96 4.12 -1.36
N PHE A 55 -5.79 5.13 -0.50
CA PHE A 55 -6.51 6.40 -0.64
C PHE A 55 -6.02 7.21 -1.83
N VAL A 56 -4.71 7.20 -2.08
CA VAL A 56 -4.11 7.86 -3.24
C VAL A 56 -4.55 7.17 -4.53
N LEU A 57 -4.49 5.83 -4.55
CA LEU A 57 -4.98 5.03 -5.69
C LEU A 57 -6.49 5.20 -5.91
N PHE A 58 -7.32 5.27 -4.85
CA PHE A 58 -8.76 5.52 -5.03
C PHE A 58 -9.05 6.82 -5.76
N THR A 59 -8.19 7.83 -5.59
CA THR A 59 -8.31 9.12 -6.29
C THR A 59 -7.70 9.13 -7.70
N GLY A 60 -7.21 7.99 -8.19
CA GLY A 60 -6.56 7.87 -9.52
C GLY A 60 -5.15 8.45 -9.56
N GLU A 61 -4.52 8.63 -8.40
CA GLU A 61 -3.17 9.18 -8.26
C GLU A 61 -2.20 8.09 -7.76
N ILE A 62 -0.90 8.36 -7.82
CA ILE A 62 0.15 7.46 -7.29
C ILE A 62 1.10 8.25 -6.39
N ASP A 63 1.49 7.66 -5.26
CA ASP A 63 2.50 8.24 -4.36
C ASP A 63 3.74 7.35 -4.29
N VAL A 64 4.74 7.65 -5.13
CA VAL A 64 6.00 6.89 -5.12
C VAL A 64 6.87 7.25 -3.90
N SER A 65 6.64 8.40 -3.27
CA SER A 65 7.42 8.83 -2.10
C SER A 65 7.13 8.02 -0.84
N ILE A 66 6.04 7.23 -0.83
CA ILE A 66 5.59 6.46 0.32
C ILE A 66 6.70 5.57 0.92
N GLY A 67 7.52 4.93 0.07
CA GLY A 67 8.62 4.08 0.51
C GLY A 67 9.73 4.89 1.19
N ALA A 68 10.03 6.07 0.65
CA ALA A 68 10.99 6.98 1.28
C ALA A 68 10.47 7.53 2.62
N ILE A 69 9.15 7.77 2.76
CA ILE A 69 8.54 8.16 4.05
C ILE A 69 8.73 7.06 5.08
N VAL A 70 8.49 5.79 4.72
CA VAL A 70 8.75 4.63 5.60
C VAL A 70 10.21 4.64 6.07
N GLY A 71 11.16 4.79 5.15
CA GLY A 71 12.60 4.84 5.45
C GLY A 71 12.99 5.98 6.38
N LEU A 72 12.56 7.19 6.07
CA LEU A 72 12.87 8.37 6.88
C LEU A 72 12.25 8.28 8.27
N THR A 73 11.00 7.86 8.39
CA THR A 73 10.33 7.77 9.70
C THR A 73 10.88 6.63 10.55
N ALA A 74 11.35 5.54 9.93
CA ALA A 74 12.14 4.51 10.61
C ALA A 74 13.49 5.09 11.11
N ALA A 75 14.17 5.90 10.31
CA ALA A 75 15.44 6.53 10.71
C ALA A 75 15.26 7.55 11.84
N ILE A 76 14.20 8.37 11.79
CA ILE A 76 13.83 9.28 12.88
C ILE A 76 13.53 8.50 14.16
N THR A 77 12.77 7.41 14.04
CA THR A 77 12.47 6.50 15.14
C THR A 77 13.73 5.97 15.79
N GLY A 78 14.65 5.37 15.01
CA GLY A 78 15.89 4.82 15.55
C GLY A 78 16.76 5.87 16.23
N LYS A 79 16.93 7.05 15.61
CA LYS A 79 17.78 8.11 16.19
C LYS A 79 17.18 8.70 17.46
N MET A 80 15.87 8.87 17.54
CA MET A 80 15.19 9.36 18.74
C MET A 80 15.27 8.35 19.88
N LEU A 81 15.09 7.05 19.59
CA LEU A 81 15.23 5.98 20.59
C LEU A 81 16.66 5.91 21.13
N ASN A 82 17.68 6.00 20.27
CA ASN A 82 19.08 6.03 20.69
C ASN A 82 19.41 7.28 21.52
N GLY A 83 18.66 8.38 21.30
CA GLY A 83 18.72 9.58 22.12
C GLY A 83 17.92 9.51 23.43
N GLY A 84 17.30 8.37 23.76
CA GLY A 84 16.53 8.16 24.99
C GLY A 84 15.10 8.73 24.95
N ALA A 85 14.56 9.08 23.79
CA ALA A 85 13.20 9.57 23.68
C ALA A 85 12.16 8.47 23.99
N SER A 86 11.06 8.85 24.63
CA SER A 86 9.95 7.93 24.88
C SER A 86 9.31 7.42 23.58
N ILE A 87 8.84 6.17 23.58
CA ILE A 87 8.13 5.54 22.46
C ILE A 87 6.95 6.40 21.98
N PHE A 88 6.16 6.96 22.90
CA PHE A 88 5.01 7.81 22.57
C PHE A 88 5.40 9.04 21.75
N SER A 89 6.49 9.72 22.14
CA SER A 89 7.00 10.89 21.41
C SER A 89 7.48 10.51 20.02
N VAL A 90 8.10 9.34 19.87
CA VAL A 90 8.56 8.82 18.57
C VAL A 90 7.40 8.60 17.61
N PHE A 91 6.31 7.97 18.06
CA PHE A 91 5.12 7.77 17.23
C PHE A 91 4.52 9.10 16.74
N ILE A 92 4.39 10.09 17.64
CA ILE A 92 3.86 11.41 17.28
C ILE A 92 4.75 12.09 16.24
N VAL A 93 6.06 12.16 16.49
CA VAL A 93 6.99 12.84 15.59
C VAL A 93 7.01 12.16 14.22
N ALA A 94 7.04 10.82 14.18
CA ALA A 94 6.99 10.07 12.92
C ALA A 94 5.72 10.41 12.11
N ILE A 95 4.54 10.37 12.75
CA ILE A 95 3.27 10.68 12.09
C ILE A 95 3.25 12.13 11.58
N VAL A 96 3.70 13.10 12.38
CA VAL A 96 3.77 14.51 11.98
C VAL A 96 4.67 14.68 10.77
N VAL A 97 5.83 14.01 10.72
CA VAL A 97 6.73 14.06 9.57
C VAL A 97 6.09 13.45 8.32
N GLY A 98 5.45 12.29 8.44
CA GLY A 98 4.71 11.67 7.34
C GLY A 98 3.58 12.55 6.82
N MET A 99 2.79 13.15 7.72
CA MET A 99 1.75 14.11 7.37
C MET A 99 2.32 15.34 6.67
N ALA A 100 3.41 15.91 7.17
CA ALA A 100 4.04 17.09 6.57
C ALA A 100 4.50 16.82 5.14
N ILE A 101 5.12 15.65 4.89
CA ILE A 101 5.50 15.23 3.54
C ILE A 101 4.26 15.04 2.66
N GLY A 102 3.21 14.39 3.18
CA GLY A 102 1.93 14.23 2.49
C GLY A 102 1.31 15.59 2.11
N ILE A 103 1.36 16.58 2.99
CA ILE A 103 0.91 17.95 2.73
C ILE A 103 1.75 18.59 1.61
N ILE A 104 3.07 18.44 1.63
CA ILE A 104 3.94 19.00 0.59
C ILE A 104 3.61 18.40 -0.78
N ASN A 105 3.49 17.07 -0.87
CA ASN A 105 3.07 16.38 -2.09
C ASN A 105 1.69 16.87 -2.55
N ALA A 106 0.73 16.93 -1.63
CA ALA A 106 -0.62 17.40 -1.90
C ALA A 106 -0.65 18.84 -2.44
N LEU A 107 0.15 19.74 -1.86
CA LEU A 107 0.28 21.13 -2.34
C LEU A 107 0.84 21.15 -3.76
N GLY A 108 1.93 20.42 -4.03
CA GLY A 108 2.50 20.25 -5.38
C GLY A 108 1.46 19.85 -6.42
N ILE A 109 0.64 18.86 -6.08
CA ILE A 109 -0.27 18.22 -7.02
C ILE A 109 -1.57 19.02 -7.17
N VAL A 110 -2.14 19.48 -6.07
CA VAL A 110 -3.46 20.13 -6.06
C VAL A 110 -3.34 21.61 -6.41
N LEU A 111 -2.37 22.33 -5.83
CA LEU A 111 -2.23 23.77 -6.03
C LEU A 111 -1.45 24.08 -7.30
N PHE A 112 -0.29 23.45 -7.47
CA PHE A 112 0.59 23.71 -8.61
C PHE A 112 0.30 22.85 -9.84
N LYS A 113 -0.67 21.91 -9.73
CA LYS A 113 -1.09 21.01 -10.82
C LYS A 113 0.06 20.20 -11.41
N ILE A 114 1.08 19.90 -10.60
CA ILE A 114 2.19 19.04 -11.00
C ILE A 114 1.66 17.60 -11.10
N PRO A 115 2.00 16.83 -12.15
CA PRO A 115 1.64 15.42 -12.21
C PRO A 115 2.14 14.65 -10.98
N SER A 116 1.28 13.83 -10.37
CA SER A 116 1.55 13.15 -9.09
C SER A 116 2.82 12.31 -9.09
N ILE A 117 3.04 11.55 -10.16
CA ILE A 117 4.25 10.73 -10.33
C ILE A 117 5.51 11.60 -10.29
N ILE A 118 5.52 12.76 -10.97
CA ILE A 118 6.69 13.65 -11.00
C ILE A 118 6.92 14.27 -9.62
N MET A 119 5.88 14.79 -8.97
CA MET A 119 5.98 15.38 -7.64
C MET A 119 6.52 14.38 -6.62
N THR A 120 5.97 13.17 -6.61
CA THR A 120 6.28 12.15 -5.61
C THR A 120 7.61 11.45 -5.88
N LEU A 121 8.02 11.26 -7.14
CA LEU A 121 9.37 10.80 -7.47
C LEU A 121 10.44 11.84 -7.08
N GLY A 122 10.18 13.13 -7.30
CA GLY A 122 11.07 14.20 -6.84
C GLY A 122 11.20 14.22 -5.32
N MET A 123 10.06 14.17 -4.62
CA MET A 123 10.03 14.14 -3.15
C MET A 123 10.75 12.90 -2.59
N MET A 124 10.56 11.73 -3.20
CA MET A 124 11.27 10.49 -2.85
C MET A 124 12.79 10.68 -2.86
N GLY A 125 13.35 11.34 -3.88
CA GLY A 125 14.78 11.64 -3.97
C GLY A 125 15.25 12.56 -2.84
N ILE A 126 14.48 13.61 -2.55
CA ILE A 126 14.78 14.54 -1.45
C ILE A 126 14.77 13.82 -0.10
N ILE A 127 13.75 13.00 0.16
CA ILE A 127 13.61 12.26 1.42
C ILE A 127 14.75 11.27 1.59
N ARG A 128 15.13 10.53 0.54
CA ARG A 128 16.25 9.58 0.59
C ARG A 128 17.58 10.27 0.86
N GLY A 129 17.83 11.42 0.21
CA GLY A 129 19.01 12.24 0.49
C GLY A 129 19.03 12.72 1.94
N PHE A 130 17.90 13.21 2.45
CA PHE A 130 17.76 13.65 3.83
C PHE A 130 17.93 12.50 4.83
N GLN A 131 17.36 11.31 4.57
CA GLN A 131 17.55 10.11 5.39
C GLN A 131 19.03 9.77 5.52
N TYR A 132 19.78 9.75 4.42
CA TYR A 132 21.21 9.45 4.43
C TYR A 132 22.02 10.48 5.25
N ILE A 133 21.75 11.77 5.04
CA ILE A 133 22.40 12.85 5.81
C ILE A 133 22.04 12.74 7.30
N TYR A 134 20.76 12.48 7.60
CA TYR A 134 20.28 12.39 8.97
C TYR A 134 20.90 11.22 9.74
N THR A 135 21.15 10.08 9.08
CA THR A 135 21.81 8.92 9.67
C THR A 135 23.34 8.96 9.57
N ASN A 136 23.92 9.96 8.89
CA ASN A 136 25.36 9.98 8.54
C ASN A 136 25.82 8.70 7.81
N GLY A 137 24.93 8.07 7.05
CA GLY A 137 25.22 6.79 6.40
C GLY A 137 25.42 5.60 7.35
N GLN A 138 25.16 5.77 8.66
CA GLN A 138 25.33 4.72 9.66
C GLN A 138 24.04 3.90 9.85
N TRP A 139 24.21 2.70 10.37
CA TRP A 139 23.10 1.87 10.81
C TRP A 139 22.65 2.35 12.19
N LEU A 140 21.35 2.49 12.37
CA LEU A 140 20.74 2.75 13.66
C LEU A 140 20.31 1.42 14.25
N GLN A 141 20.83 1.09 15.41
CA GLN A 141 20.64 -0.20 16.10
C GLN A 141 20.51 0.06 17.60
N ASP A 142 20.42 -1.02 18.39
CA ASP A 142 20.36 -1.00 19.85
C ASP A 142 19.08 -0.35 20.40
N PHE A 143 17.94 -0.63 19.75
CA PHE A 143 16.64 -0.14 20.19
C PHE A 143 16.19 -0.81 21.50
N PRO A 144 15.48 -0.09 22.39
CA PRO A 144 14.99 -0.65 23.65
C PRO A 144 14.08 -1.87 23.44
N ASN A 145 14.21 -2.90 24.27
CA ASN A 145 13.37 -4.11 24.21
C ASN A 145 11.88 -3.80 24.29
N GLU A 146 11.49 -2.80 25.10
CA GLU A 146 10.10 -2.32 25.19
C GLU A 146 9.53 -1.88 23.83
N PHE A 147 10.37 -1.28 22.98
CA PHE A 147 9.98 -0.88 21.63
C PHE A 147 9.92 -2.06 20.66
N LEU A 148 10.87 -3.00 20.76
CA LEU A 148 10.88 -4.21 19.92
C LEU A 148 9.67 -5.11 20.20
N ASN A 149 9.28 -5.22 21.48
CA ASN A 149 8.16 -6.03 21.92
C ASN A 149 6.82 -5.61 21.29
N ILE A 150 6.64 -4.33 20.94
CA ILE A 150 5.43 -3.84 20.24
C ILE A 150 5.11 -4.69 19.00
N SER A 151 6.12 -5.11 18.26
CA SER A 151 5.96 -5.91 17.03
C SER A 151 6.02 -7.43 17.25
N GLN A 152 6.40 -7.88 18.46
CA GLN A 152 6.61 -9.29 18.79
C GLN A 152 5.49 -9.86 19.67
N GLU A 153 4.74 -9.02 20.37
CA GLU A 153 3.62 -9.49 21.18
C GLU A 153 2.55 -10.18 20.32
N THR A 154 2.00 -11.27 20.85
CA THR A 154 0.95 -12.06 20.20
C THR A 154 -0.28 -12.23 21.09
N ILE A 155 -1.45 -12.23 20.46
CA ILE A 155 -2.74 -12.57 21.04
C ILE A 155 -2.88 -14.10 20.96
N GLY A 156 -2.99 -14.75 22.11
CA GLY A 156 -3.16 -16.20 22.21
C GLY A 156 -2.00 -17.01 21.60
N GLY A 157 -0.78 -16.45 21.58
CA GLY A 157 0.42 -17.11 21.05
C GLY A 157 0.49 -17.19 19.52
N THR A 158 -0.48 -16.63 18.80
CA THR A 158 -0.66 -16.90 17.35
C THR A 158 -0.71 -15.62 16.50
N PHE A 159 -1.57 -14.67 16.85
CA PHE A 159 -1.78 -13.45 16.06
C PHE A 159 -1.02 -12.28 16.66
N GLY A 160 -0.09 -11.68 15.94
CA GLY A 160 0.65 -10.50 16.38
C GLY A 160 -0.28 -9.30 16.59
N TYR A 161 -0.10 -8.55 17.69
CA TYR A 161 -0.93 -7.37 17.98
C TYR A 161 -0.89 -6.34 16.85
N VAL A 162 0.27 -6.16 16.21
CA VAL A 162 0.43 -5.22 15.09
C VAL A 162 -0.42 -5.64 13.89
N PHE A 163 -0.42 -6.92 13.51
CA PHE A 163 -1.27 -7.40 12.43
C PHE A 163 -2.75 -7.29 12.79
N ALA A 164 -3.14 -7.66 14.01
CA ALA A 164 -4.50 -7.49 14.49
C ALA A 164 -4.95 -6.02 14.43
N SER A 165 -4.08 -5.08 14.82
CA SER A 165 -4.35 -3.64 14.71
C SER A 165 -4.52 -3.19 13.27
N ALA A 166 -3.67 -3.66 12.34
CA ALA A 166 -3.79 -3.37 10.91
C ALA A 166 -5.12 -3.90 10.35
N LEU A 167 -5.52 -5.11 10.76
CA LEU A 167 -6.79 -5.72 10.35
C LEU A 167 -8.00 -4.93 10.88
N VAL A 168 -7.98 -4.52 12.15
CA VAL A 168 -9.02 -3.67 12.75
C VAL A 168 -9.11 -2.35 12.00
N ILE A 169 -7.99 -1.68 11.75
CA ILE A 169 -7.96 -0.43 10.98
C ILE A 169 -8.48 -0.65 9.56
N ALA A 170 -8.09 -1.73 8.88
CA ALA A 170 -8.59 -2.05 7.54
C ALA A 170 -10.12 -2.22 7.51
N ILE A 171 -10.69 -2.89 8.52
CA ILE A 171 -12.14 -3.07 8.68
C ILE A 171 -12.82 -1.72 8.92
N LEU A 172 -12.26 -0.88 9.80
CA LEU A 172 -12.78 0.47 10.04
C LEU A 172 -12.74 1.32 8.77
N LEU A 173 -11.63 1.29 8.03
CA LEU A 173 -11.49 1.99 6.75
C LEU A 173 -12.41 1.41 5.66
N TYR A 174 -12.68 0.11 5.68
CA TYR A 174 -13.65 -0.52 4.77
C TYR A 174 -15.05 0.02 5.03
N PHE A 175 -15.47 0.08 6.29
CA PHE A 175 -16.76 0.65 6.65
C PHE A 175 -16.80 2.16 6.39
N PHE A 176 -15.72 2.88 6.67
CA PHE A 176 -15.59 4.31 6.36
C PHE A 176 -15.79 4.58 4.87
N THR A 177 -15.04 3.89 4.00
CA THR A 177 -15.12 4.05 2.54
C THR A 177 -16.45 3.62 1.94
N LYS A 178 -17.18 2.70 2.60
CA LYS A 178 -18.47 2.19 2.12
C LYS A 178 -19.67 2.97 2.65
N LYS A 179 -19.64 3.43 3.90
CA LYS A 179 -20.81 4.00 4.59
C LYS A 179 -20.76 5.53 4.68
N THR A 180 -19.59 6.16 4.71
CA THR A 180 -19.50 7.63 4.90
C THR A 180 -19.45 8.39 3.57
N MET A 181 -19.90 9.65 3.58
CA MET A 181 -19.85 10.53 2.40
C MET A 181 -18.41 10.85 2.00
N LEU A 182 -17.56 11.18 2.98
CA LEU A 182 -16.14 11.44 2.75
C LEU A 182 -15.43 10.22 2.16
N GLY A 183 -15.67 9.03 2.73
CA GLY A 183 -15.10 7.78 2.24
C GLY A 183 -15.52 7.42 0.81
N LYS A 184 -16.79 7.64 0.45
CA LYS A 184 -17.28 7.45 -0.92
C LYS A 184 -16.69 8.46 -1.90
N SER A 185 -16.39 9.68 -1.42
CA SER A 185 -15.86 10.76 -2.24
C SER A 185 -14.50 10.42 -2.85
N PHE A 186 -13.62 9.69 -2.13
CA PHE A 186 -12.34 9.22 -2.70
C PHE A 186 -12.53 8.41 -3.98
N LYS A 187 -13.46 7.45 -3.97
CA LYS A 187 -13.75 6.61 -5.13
C LYS A 187 -14.51 7.36 -6.21
N ALA A 188 -15.45 8.24 -5.85
CA ALA A 188 -16.16 9.06 -6.83
C ALA A 188 -15.19 9.95 -7.62
N VAL A 189 -14.19 10.53 -6.94
CA VAL A 189 -13.15 11.35 -7.57
C VAL A 189 -12.30 10.54 -8.56
N GLY A 190 -11.87 9.33 -8.21
CA GLY A 190 -11.08 8.50 -9.13
C GLY A 190 -11.89 7.85 -10.26
N ASP A 191 -13.20 7.64 -10.08
CA ASP A 191 -14.06 7.08 -11.13
C ASP A 191 -14.34 8.11 -12.24
N ASN A 192 -14.72 9.33 -11.86
CA ASN A 192 -14.93 10.43 -12.81
C ASN A 192 -14.77 11.80 -12.12
N ILE A 193 -13.66 12.49 -12.40
CA ILE A 193 -13.36 13.81 -11.84
C ILE A 193 -14.44 14.84 -12.19
N ASP A 194 -14.86 14.89 -13.46
CA ASP A 194 -15.86 15.87 -13.92
C ASP A 194 -17.23 15.55 -13.35
N GLY A 195 -17.60 14.27 -13.31
CA GLY A 195 -18.81 13.78 -12.67
C GLY A 195 -18.86 14.12 -11.18
N ALA A 196 -17.75 13.95 -10.47
CA ALA A 196 -17.62 14.30 -9.05
C ALA A 196 -17.81 15.80 -8.81
N ARG A 197 -17.26 16.66 -9.68
CA ARG A 197 -17.46 18.12 -9.62
C ARG A 197 -18.92 18.52 -9.84
N LEU A 198 -19.59 17.89 -10.81
CA LEU A 198 -21.00 18.18 -11.12
C LEU A 198 -21.95 17.90 -9.94
N ILE A 199 -21.61 16.92 -9.09
CA ILE A 199 -22.38 16.60 -7.88
C ILE A 199 -21.83 17.29 -6.61
N GLY A 200 -20.93 18.26 -6.77
CA GLY A 200 -20.45 19.12 -5.68
C GLY A 200 -19.37 18.53 -4.78
N ILE A 201 -18.70 17.44 -5.18
CA ILE A 201 -17.57 16.88 -4.42
C ILE A 201 -16.34 17.78 -4.63
N PRO A 202 -15.68 18.28 -3.56
CA PRO A 202 -14.48 19.11 -3.69
C PRO A 202 -13.26 18.24 -4.03
N VAL A 203 -13.09 17.92 -5.32
CA VAL A 203 -12.04 17.04 -5.85
C VAL A 203 -10.66 17.36 -5.28
N GLU A 204 -10.29 18.63 -5.28
CA GLU A 204 -9.01 19.13 -4.81
C GLU A 204 -8.77 18.80 -3.34
N ARG A 205 -9.79 18.95 -2.49
CA ARG A 205 -9.70 18.60 -1.06
C ARG A 205 -9.59 17.10 -0.84
N ILE A 206 -10.28 16.30 -1.65
CA ILE A 206 -10.23 14.84 -1.54
C ILE A 206 -8.84 14.31 -1.94
N LYS A 207 -8.27 14.82 -3.03
CA LYS A 207 -6.87 14.53 -3.41
C LYS A 207 -5.89 15.01 -2.35
N PHE A 208 -6.14 16.18 -1.75
CA PHE A 208 -5.28 16.68 -0.69
C PHE A 208 -5.26 15.76 0.54
N LEU A 209 -6.44 15.31 0.98
CA LEU A 209 -6.58 14.38 2.10
C LEU A 209 -5.97 13.00 1.81
N SER A 210 -6.02 12.52 0.55
CA SER A 210 -5.48 11.20 0.24
C SER A 210 -3.97 11.11 0.48
N TYR A 211 -3.21 12.14 0.12
CA TYR A 211 -1.77 12.22 0.38
C TYR A 211 -1.42 12.36 1.87
N ILE A 212 -2.22 13.09 2.65
CA ILE A 212 -2.03 13.18 4.11
C ILE A 212 -2.22 11.81 4.77
N ILE A 213 -3.30 11.11 4.40
CA ILE A 213 -3.58 9.77 4.92
C ILE A 213 -2.45 8.82 4.50
N CYS A 214 -2.03 8.87 3.23
CA CYS A 214 -0.90 8.09 2.71
C CYS A 214 0.38 8.29 3.53
N GLY A 215 0.80 9.55 3.73
CA GLY A 215 1.99 9.87 4.52
C GLY A 215 1.88 9.46 5.99
N SER A 216 0.70 9.57 6.60
CA SER A 216 0.46 9.16 7.99
C SER A 216 0.62 7.64 8.16
N PHE A 217 0.02 6.86 7.26
CA PHE A 217 0.11 5.40 7.29
C PHE A 217 1.52 4.90 6.95
N ALA A 218 2.22 5.59 6.03
CA ALA A 218 3.62 5.32 5.73
C ALA A 218 4.52 5.55 6.95
N ALA A 219 4.27 6.62 7.71
CA ALA A 219 4.98 6.89 8.95
C ALA A 219 4.77 5.82 10.01
N ILE A 220 3.51 5.39 10.21
CA ILE A 220 3.20 4.26 11.11
C ILE A 220 3.93 3.00 10.63
N GLY A 221 3.92 2.73 9.32
CA GLY A 221 4.69 1.66 8.70
C GLY A 221 6.19 1.73 9.02
N GLY A 222 6.81 2.91 8.96
CA GLY A 222 8.22 3.11 9.30
C GLY A 222 8.55 2.84 10.77
N VAL A 223 7.70 3.28 11.70
CA VAL A 223 7.88 2.98 13.13
C VAL A 223 7.76 1.46 13.38
N LEU A 224 6.74 0.83 12.80
CA LEU A 224 6.53 -0.62 12.93
C LEU A 224 7.65 -1.43 12.28
N TYR A 225 8.18 -0.95 11.15
CA TYR A 225 9.34 -1.54 10.51
C TYR A 225 10.56 -1.55 11.45
N ALA A 226 10.88 -0.41 12.07
CA ALA A 226 12.00 -0.31 13.01
C ALA A 226 11.81 -1.22 14.23
N SER A 227 10.58 -1.33 14.75
CA SER A 227 10.26 -2.25 15.86
C SER A 227 10.42 -3.71 15.47
N ARG A 228 10.05 -4.08 14.24
CA ARG A 228 10.09 -5.45 13.74
C ARG A 228 11.49 -5.95 13.41
N ILE A 229 12.31 -5.09 12.78
CA ILE A 229 13.65 -5.46 12.31
C ILE A 229 14.69 -5.25 13.40
N GLY A 230 14.51 -4.26 14.28
CA GLY A 230 15.42 -3.95 15.37
C GLY A 230 16.66 -3.14 14.97
N PHE A 231 16.78 -2.80 13.70
CA PHE A 231 17.77 -1.84 13.18
C PHE A 231 17.21 -1.13 11.94
N VAL A 232 17.83 -0.02 11.56
CA VAL A 232 17.48 0.77 10.38
C VAL A 232 18.75 1.18 9.63
N THR A 233 18.80 0.90 8.35
CA THR A 233 19.87 1.30 7.42
C THR A 233 19.53 2.61 6.69
N PRO A 234 20.53 3.34 6.16
CA PRO A 234 20.29 4.57 5.38
C PRO A 234 19.51 4.37 4.07
N THR A 235 19.32 3.12 3.63
CA THR A 235 18.62 2.76 2.39
C THR A 235 17.26 2.09 2.62
N ASP A 236 16.88 1.87 3.89
CA ASP A 236 15.61 1.24 4.23
C ASP A 236 14.42 2.07 3.73
N GLY A 237 13.32 1.38 3.45
CA GLY A 237 12.18 1.94 2.74
C GLY A 237 12.29 1.87 1.21
N THR A 238 13.45 1.51 0.66
CA THR A 238 13.59 1.28 -0.79
C THR A 238 12.78 0.08 -1.27
N GLY A 239 11.96 0.26 -2.31
CA GLY A 239 11.11 -0.79 -2.87
C GLY A 239 9.74 -0.90 -2.20
N TYR A 240 9.54 -0.31 -1.02
CA TYR A 240 8.24 -0.28 -0.34
C TYR A 240 7.19 0.44 -1.18
N GLU A 241 7.58 1.42 -1.98
CA GLU A 241 6.71 2.07 -2.96
C GLU A 241 6.10 1.07 -3.93
N MET A 242 6.93 0.17 -4.47
CA MET A 242 6.53 -0.81 -5.46
C MET A 242 5.70 -1.92 -4.82
N THR A 243 6.11 -2.39 -3.65
CA THR A 243 5.39 -3.40 -2.88
C THR A 243 4.02 -2.91 -2.42
N ALA A 244 3.89 -1.64 -1.99
CA ALA A 244 2.61 -1.07 -1.56
C ALA A 244 1.63 -0.91 -2.73
N ILE A 245 2.11 -0.43 -3.89
CA ILE A 245 1.30 -0.35 -5.11
C ILE A 245 0.87 -1.75 -5.54
N ALA A 246 1.79 -2.71 -5.59
CA ALA A 246 1.49 -4.09 -5.95
C ALA A 246 0.49 -4.74 -4.99
N ALA A 247 0.66 -4.58 -3.67
CA ALA A 247 -0.29 -5.07 -2.68
C ALA A 247 -1.70 -4.51 -2.93
N CYS A 248 -1.83 -3.22 -3.24
CA CYS A 248 -3.13 -2.62 -3.55
C CYS A 248 -3.72 -3.17 -4.86
N VAL A 249 -2.91 -3.22 -5.92
CA VAL A 249 -3.35 -3.63 -7.27
C VAL A 249 -3.69 -5.10 -7.33
N ILE A 250 -2.85 -5.96 -6.76
CA ILE A 250 -3.12 -7.38 -6.57
C ILE A 250 -4.34 -7.56 -5.69
N GLY A 251 -4.52 -6.71 -4.67
CA GLY A 251 -5.73 -6.63 -3.86
C GLY A 251 -7.00 -6.20 -4.61
N GLY A 252 -6.90 -5.85 -5.89
CA GLY A 252 -8.02 -5.51 -6.76
C GLY A 252 -8.34 -4.01 -6.86
N ILE A 253 -7.51 -3.14 -6.28
CA ILE A 253 -7.60 -1.68 -6.44
C ILE A 253 -7.10 -1.30 -7.85
N ALA A 254 -7.87 -0.50 -8.56
CA ALA A 254 -7.51 -0.06 -9.91
C ALA A 254 -6.47 1.08 -9.84
N LEU A 255 -5.49 1.05 -10.74
CA LEU A 255 -4.51 2.15 -10.86
C LEU A 255 -5.16 3.42 -11.42
N GLU A 256 -6.20 3.25 -12.24
CA GLU A 256 -6.98 4.35 -12.81
C GLU A 256 -7.88 5.03 -11.77
N GLY A 257 -8.09 4.40 -10.61
CA GLY A 257 -8.90 4.92 -9.51
C GLY A 257 -10.35 4.43 -9.49
N GLY A 258 -11.09 4.89 -8.48
CA GLY A 258 -12.53 4.64 -8.32
C GLY A 258 -12.95 3.24 -7.87
N GLN A 259 -12.07 2.24 -7.95
CA GLN A 259 -12.42 0.84 -7.68
C GLN A 259 -11.50 0.17 -6.65
N GLY A 260 -12.01 -0.90 -6.02
CA GLY A 260 -11.28 -1.73 -5.06
C GLY A 260 -11.77 -1.59 -3.62
N SER A 261 -11.07 -2.23 -2.69
CA SER A 261 -11.39 -2.23 -1.25
C SER A 261 -10.12 -2.18 -0.42
N THR A 262 -10.18 -1.56 0.76
CA THR A 262 -9.05 -1.57 1.72
C THR A 262 -8.77 -2.97 2.25
N PHE A 263 -9.78 -3.84 2.27
CA PHE A 263 -9.63 -5.25 2.62
C PHE A 263 -8.79 -6.01 1.59
N GLY A 264 -9.00 -5.74 0.30
CA GLY A 264 -8.18 -6.27 -0.78
C GLY A 264 -6.71 -5.94 -0.63
N ALA A 265 -6.37 -4.72 -0.20
CA ALA A 265 -4.98 -4.34 0.05
C ALA A 265 -4.31 -5.13 1.19
N ILE A 266 -5.06 -5.58 2.20
CA ILE A 266 -4.53 -6.49 3.24
C ILE A 266 -4.20 -7.85 2.63
N ILE A 267 -5.11 -8.42 1.83
CA ILE A 267 -4.87 -9.69 1.13
C ILE A 267 -3.64 -9.58 0.24
N GLY A 268 -3.53 -8.50 -0.54
CA GLY A 268 -2.36 -8.25 -1.38
C GLY A 268 -1.08 -8.06 -0.57
N SER A 269 -1.14 -7.45 0.62
CA SER A 269 0.03 -7.30 1.50
C SER A 269 0.52 -8.65 2.05
N ILE A 270 -0.40 -9.55 2.40
CA ILE A 270 -0.08 -10.93 2.79
C ILE A 270 0.58 -11.66 1.61
N LEU A 271 0.04 -11.52 0.40
CA LEU A 271 0.62 -12.08 -0.82
C LEU A 271 2.03 -11.55 -1.06
N MET A 272 2.24 -10.24 -0.97
CA MET A 272 3.57 -9.63 -1.15
C MET A 272 4.57 -10.14 -0.11
N THR A 273 4.13 -10.31 1.13
CA THR A 273 4.96 -10.88 2.21
C THR A 273 5.29 -12.34 1.93
N SER A 274 4.33 -13.10 1.42
CA SER A 274 4.51 -14.50 1.07
C SER A 274 5.52 -14.67 -0.07
N ILE A 275 5.46 -13.81 -1.09
CA ILE A 275 6.48 -13.77 -2.16
C ILE A 275 7.87 -13.52 -1.57
N SER A 276 7.97 -12.54 -0.66
CA SER A 276 9.25 -12.24 0.01
C SER A 276 9.76 -13.43 0.81
N SER A 277 8.89 -14.12 1.58
CA SER A 277 9.28 -15.33 2.32
C SER A 277 9.71 -16.46 1.39
N ILE A 278 9.04 -16.66 0.25
CA ILE A 278 9.41 -17.70 -0.71
C ILE A 278 10.80 -17.47 -1.28
N LEU A 279 11.12 -16.23 -1.65
CA LEU A 279 12.46 -15.91 -2.16
C LEU A 279 13.54 -16.27 -1.14
N VAL A 280 13.29 -15.99 0.15
CA VAL A 280 14.19 -16.37 1.24
C VAL A 280 14.31 -17.90 1.37
N PHE A 281 13.19 -18.62 1.34
CA PHE A 281 13.18 -20.10 1.40
C PHE A 281 13.89 -20.75 0.20
N LEU A 282 13.83 -20.12 -0.97
CA LEU A 282 14.52 -20.57 -2.18
C LEU A 282 15.98 -20.09 -2.25
N ASN A 283 16.49 -19.40 -1.22
CA ASN A 283 17.83 -18.80 -1.16
C ASN A 283 18.12 -17.80 -2.31
N PHE A 284 17.09 -17.12 -2.82
CA PHE A 284 17.26 -16.03 -3.77
C PHE A 284 17.54 -14.71 -3.05
N PRO A 285 18.38 -13.83 -3.61
CA PRO A 285 18.56 -12.49 -3.08
C PRO A 285 17.24 -11.70 -3.02
N SER A 286 17.05 -10.93 -1.94
CA SER A 286 15.84 -10.11 -1.74
C SER A 286 15.64 -9.03 -2.81
N THR A 287 16.67 -8.69 -3.59
CA THR A 287 16.58 -7.80 -4.76
C THR A 287 15.62 -8.31 -5.82
N PHE A 288 15.39 -9.62 -5.91
CA PHE A 288 14.38 -10.21 -6.79
C PHE A 288 12.94 -9.82 -6.40
N ASN A 289 12.71 -9.34 -5.18
CA ASN A 289 11.38 -8.87 -4.76
C ASN A 289 10.88 -7.76 -5.70
N ASN A 290 11.70 -6.76 -6.00
CA ASN A 290 11.32 -5.68 -6.92
C ASN A 290 11.09 -6.20 -8.35
N THR A 291 11.89 -7.15 -8.82
CA THR A 291 11.74 -7.77 -10.15
C THR A 291 10.42 -8.53 -10.26
N ILE A 292 10.10 -9.38 -9.27
CA ILE A 292 8.85 -10.14 -9.25
C ILE A 292 7.66 -9.19 -9.10
N THR A 293 7.75 -8.22 -8.20
CA THR A 293 6.71 -7.21 -7.98
C THR A 293 6.42 -6.44 -9.27
N GLY A 294 7.47 -6.00 -9.99
CA GLY A 294 7.36 -5.36 -11.30
C GLY A 294 6.74 -6.25 -12.37
N GLY A 295 7.18 -7.50 -12.47
CA GLY A 295 6.60 -8.46 -13.41
C GLY A 295 5.11 -8.70 -13.15
N ILE A 296 4.71 -8.89 -11.88
CA ILE A 296 3.32 -9.07 -11.49
C ILE A 296 2.49 -7.82 -11.79
N LEU A 297 3.00 -6.63 -11.47
CA LEU A 297 2.32 -5.37 -11.77
C LEU A 297 2.09 -5.20 -13.27
N ILE A 298 3.12 -5.41 -14.10
CA ILE A 298 2.98 -5.34 -15.56
C ILE A 298 1.93 -6.35 -16.03
N ALA A 299 1.98 -7.59 -15.56
CA ALA A 299 1.01 -8.61 -15.93
C ALA A 299 -0.43 -8.19 -15.60
N ILE A 300 -0.67 -7.69 -14.38
CA ILE A 300 -2.01 -7.27 -13.96
C ILE A 300 -2.49 -6.06 -14.76
N VAL A 301 -1.63 -5.07 -14.99
CA VAL A 301 -1.98 -3.87 -15.77
C VAL A 301 -2.28 -4.22 -17.22
N VAL A 302 -1.49 -5.10 -17.84
CA VAL A 302 -1.72 -5.55 -19.22
C VAL A 302 -3.03 -6.34 -19.32
N ILE A 303 -3.27 -7.29 -18.42
CA ILE A 303 -4.53 -8.05 -18.38
C ILE A 303 -5.72 -7.10 -18.18
N GLY A 304 -5.59 -6.14 -17.25
CA GLY A 304 -6.58 -5.12 -16.97
C GLY A 304 -6.87 -4.24 -18.19
N ALA A 305 -5.83 -3.75 -18.88
CA ALA A 305 -5.94 -2.92 -20.07
C ALA A 305 -6.64 -3.66 -21.21
N ILE A 306 -6.25 -4.90 -21.49
CA ILE A 306 -6.89 -5.74 -22.52
C ILE A 306 -8.36 -6.00 -22.17
N SER A 307 -8.67 -6.32 -20.90
CA SER A 307 -10.04 -6.55 -20.45
C SER A 307 -10.91 -5.29 -20.58
N ASN A 308 -10.37 -4.12 -20.24
CA ASN A 308 -11.07 -2.85 -20.38
C ASN A 308 -11.32 -2.49 -21.85
N GLN A 309 -10.32 -2.65 -22.72
CA GLN A 309 -10.47 -2.44 -24.17
C GLN A 309 -11.59 -3.31 -24.77
N ARG A 310 -11.61 -4.61 -24.42
CA ARG A 310 -12.67 -5.54 -24.86
C ARG A 310 -14.06 -5.10 -24.39
N THR A 311 -14.16 -4.64 -23.14
CA THR A 311 -15.43 -4.16 -22.57
C THR A 311 -15.93 -2.92 -23.32
N GLN A 312 -15.06 -1.95 -23.58
CA GLN A 312 -15.41 -0.75 -24.35
C GLN A 312 -15.79 -1.08 -25.80
N GLU A 313 -15.09 -2.03 -26.43
CA GLU A 313 -15.42 -2.48 -27.78
C GLU A 313 -16.80 -3.16 -27.84
N ASN A 314 -17.12 -3.99 -26.84
CA ASN A 314 -18.44 -4.62 -26.74
C ASN A 314 -19.56 -3.59 -26.54
N ILE A 315 -19.38 -2.62 -25.64
CA ILE A 315 -20.34 -1.52 -25.44
C ILE A 315 -20.50 -0.70 -26.73
N ARG A 316 -19.41 -0.42 -27.45
CA ARG A 316 -19.47 0.28 -28.74
C ARG A 316 -20.26 -0.52 -29.77
N LYS A 317 -20.03 -1.84 -29.89
CA LYS A 317 -20.77 -2.73 -30.80
C LYS A 317 -22.26 -2.76 -30.45
N GLU A 318 -22.59 -2.83 -29.17
CA GLU A 318 -23.98 -2.82 -28.68
C GLU A 318 -24.69 -1.50 -28.99
N ARG A 319 -24.03 -0.35 -28.74
CA ARG A 319 -24.56 0.97 -29.12
C ARG A 319 -24.79 1.11 -30.62
N LEU A 320 -23.91 0.54 -31.45
CA LEU A 320 -24.07 0.54 -32.91
C LEU A 320 -25.24 -0.35 -33.35
N ARG A 321 -25.42 -1.53 -32.75
CA ARG A 321 -26.57 -2.42 -33.03
C ARG A 321 -27.90 -1.73 -32.74
N VAL A 322 -28.04 -1.11 -31.56
CA VAL A 322 -29.27 -0.39 -31.17
C VAL A 322 -29.59 0.75 -32.15
N ARG A 323 -28.57 1.48 -32.63
CA ARG A 323 -28.78 2.56 -33.63
C ARG A 323 -29.24 2.03 -34.99
N VAL A 324 -28.74 0.87 -35.43
CA VAL A 324 -29.16 0.25 -36.69
C VAL A 324 -30.59 -0.25 -36.58
N GLU A 325 -30.98 -0.82 -35.44
CA GLU A 325 -32.35 -1.28 -35.17
C GLU A 325 -33.36 -0.12 -35.09
N GLN A 326 -32.97 1.05 -34.56
CA GLN A 326 -33.84 2.22 -34.42
C GLN A 326 -33.89 3.13 -35.66
N GLY A 327 -32.93 3.03 -36.58
CA GLY A 327 -32.86 3.84 -37.80
C GLY A 327 -33.45 3.17 -39.05
N GLY A 328 -34.10 2.01 -38.89
CA GLY A 328 -34.68 1.20 -39.97
C GLY A 328 -36.20 1.30 -40.13
N GLU A 329 -36.87 2.20 -39.41
CA GLU A 329 -38.27 2.61 -39.63
C GLU A 329 -38.33 3.93 -40.39
#